data_AF-A0A4V4HNF9-F1
#
_entry.id   AF-A0A4V4HNF9-F1
#
_cell.length_a   1.000
_cell.length_b   1.000
_cell.length_c   1.000
_cell.angle_alpha   90.00
_cell.angle_beta   90.00
_cell.angle_gamma   90.00
#
_symmetry.space_group_name_H-M   'P 1'
#
loop_
_entity.id
_entity.type
_entity.pdbx_description
1 polymer ?
#
loop_
_entity_poly.entity_id
_entity_poly.type
_entity_poly.pdbx_seq_one_letter_code
_entity_poly.pdbx_strand_id
1 'polypeptide(L)' 'MQQAEIDGRQPVFVGGEAHWLRAEAMRRLGRDRTTLWRWAKAGKITQRSYLGRACYPVGEVLDLEVSEKKEQAHGH' A
#
# COMPACT_ATOMS: atom_id res chain seq x y z
N MET A 1 -21.90 -6.59 -17.15
CA MET A 1 -21.38 -6.81 -15.78
C MET A 1 -21.03 -5.44 -15.20
N GLN A 2 -21.80 -4.94 -14.23
CA GLN A 2 -21.52 -3.66 -13.58
C GLN A 2 -20.24 -3.86 -12.73
N GLN A 3 -19.13 -3.23 -13.11
CA GLN A 3 -17.99 -3.11 -12.20
C GLN A 3 -18.47 -2.20 -11.07
N ALA A 4 -18.70 -2.77 -9.89
CA ALA A 4 -18.86 -1.97 -8.68
C ALA A 4 -17.68 -1.01 -8.61
N GLU A 5 -17.96 0.28 -8.55
CA GLU A 5 -16.93 1.31 -8.45
C GLU A 5 -16.17 1.08 -7.14
N ILE A 6 -14.96 0.53 -7.24
CA ILE A 6 -14.13 0.28 -6.06
C ILE A 6 -13.62 1.63 -5.57
N ASP A 7 -14.12 2.07 -4.42
CA ASP A 7 -13.55 3.21 -3.71
C ASP A 7 -12.10 2.90 -3.35
N GLY A 8 -11.17 3.58 -4.03
CA GLY A 8 -9.74 3.37 -3.84
C GLY A 8 -9.24 3.72 -2.45
N ARG A 9 -10.05 4.42 -1.63
CA ARG A 9 -9.73 4.79 -0.25
C ARG A 9 -10.18 3.76 0.78
N GLN A 10 -10.91 2.74 0.36
CA GLN A 10 -11.35 1.64 1.22
C GLN A 10 -10.47 0.40 1.02
N PRO A 11 -10.22 -0.37 2.08
CA PRO A 11 -9.39 -1.54 1.97
C PRO A 11 -10.20 -2.64 1.28
N VAL A 12 -9.54 -3.38 0.40
CA VAL A 12 -10.08 -4.57 -0.23
C VAL A 12 -9.62 -5.80 0.53
N PHE A 13 -10.40 -6.87 0.55
CA PHE A 13 -10.05 -8.10 1.25
C PHE A 13 -9.49 -9.13 0.28
N VAL A 14 -8.26 -9.58 0.54
CA VAL A 14 -7.57 -10.63 -0.24
C VAL A 14 -7.19 -11.74 0.72
N GLY A 15 -7.77 -12.94 0.54
CA GLY A 15 -7.50 -14.08 1.43
C GLY A 15 -7.90 -13.86 2.89
N GLY A 16 -8.91 -13.01 3.15
CA GLY A 16 -9.35 -12.65 4.50
C GLY A 16 -8.58 -11.50 5.15
N GLU A 17 -7.55 -10.97 4.48
CA GLU A 17 -6.73 -9.87 5.00
C GLU A 17 -7.02 -8.57 4.26
N ALA A 18 -7.08 -7.46 5.01
CA ALA A 18 -7.33 -6.13 4.47
C ALA A 18 -6.10 -5.58 3.74
N HIS A 19 -6.30 -5.06 2.53
CA HIS A 19 -5.26 -4.53 1.66
C HIS A 19 -5.64 -3.14 1.13
N TRP A 20 -4.69 -2.22 1.09
CA TRP A 20 -4.83 -0.96 0.36
C TRP A 20 -4.50 -1.15 -1.12
N LEU A 21 -5.32 -0.56 -2.00
CA LEU A 21 -4.93 -0.43 -3.40
C LEU A 21 -3.71 0.50 -3.53
N ARG A 22 -2.94 0.30 -4.60
CA ARG A 22 -1.71 1.07 -4.86
C ARG A 22 -1.85 2.58 -4.68
N ALA A 23 -2.94 3.18 -5.16
CA ALA A 23 -3.14 4.62 -5.05
C ALA A 23 -3.20 5.09 -3.59
N GLU A 24 -3.88 4.33 -2.73
CA GLU A 24 -4.00 4.64 -1.30
C GLU A 24 -2.71 4.35 -0.54
N ALA A 25 -2.02 3.27 -0.87
CA ALA A 25 -0.69 2.99 -0.31
C ALA A 25 0.30 4.12 -0.64
N MET A 26 0.32 4.61 -1.88
CA MET A 26 1.14 5.76 -2.29
C MET A 26 0.80 7.02 -1.49
N ARG A 27 -0.51 7.31 -1.35
CA ARG A 27 -1.00 8.49 -0.61
C ARG A 27 -0.56 8.46 0.85
N ARG A 28 -0.70 7.33 1.52
CA ARG A 28 -0.35 7.15 2.93
C ARG A 28 1.15 7.25 3.18
N LEU A 29 1.93 6.56 2.35
CA LEU A 29 3.38 6.50 2.50
C LEU A 29 4.09 7.76 1.96
N GLY A 30 3.40 8.59 1.16
CA GLY A 30 4.02 9.71 0.47
C GLY A 30 5.11 9.27 -0.53
N ARG A 31 4.98 8.05 -1.06
CA ARG A 31 5.96 7.43 -1.98
C ARG A 31 5.35 7.11 -3.33
N ASP A 32 6.19 7.12 -4.36
CA ASP A 32 5.78 6.81 -5.71
C ASP A 32 5.65 5.30 -5.98
N ARG A 33 5.08 4.97 -7.14
CA ARG A 33 4.94 3.59 -7.62
C ARG A 33 6.28 2.85 -7.70
N THR A 34 7.34 3.53 -8.14
CA THR A 34 8.66 2.91 -8.36
C THR A 34 9.27 2.49 -7.03
N THR A 35 9.08 3.30 -5.99
CA THR A 35 9.54 3.07 -4.63
C THR A 35 8.82 1.87 -4.03
N LEU A 36 7.49 1.81 -4.14
CA LEU A 36 6.70 0.65 -3.73
C LEU A 36 7.15 -0.63 -4.43
N TRP A 37 7.41 -0.56 -5.74
CA TRP A 37 7.92 -1.71 -6.50
C TRP A 37 9.31 -2.15 -6.02
N ARG A 38 10.22 -1.21 -5.73
CA ARG A 38 11.53 -1.52 -5.16
C ARG A 38 11.42 -2.15 -3.77
N TRP A 39 10.54 -1.63 -2.91
CA TRP A 39 10.29 -2.21 -1.59
C TRP A 39 9.71 -3.61 -1.68
N ALA A 40 8.78 -3.85 -2.60
CA ALA A 40 8.25 -5.18 -2.85
C ALA A 40 9.33 -6.15 -3.35
N LYS A 41 10.17 -5.69 -4.29
CA LYS A 41 11.32 -6.47 -4.77
C LYS A 41 12.33 -6.77 -3.66
N ALA A 42 12.51 -5.85 -2.71
CA ALA A 42 13.42 -6.01 -1.56
C ALA A 42 12.79 -6.75 -0.37
N GLY A 43 11.50 -7.12 -0.43
CA GLY A 43 10.79 -7.76 0.69
C GLY A 43 10.43 -6.83 1.85
N LYS A 44 10.50 -5.50 1.66
CA LYS A 44 10.08 -4.49 2.68
C LYS A 44 8.55 -4.36 2.77
N ILE A 45 7.83 -4.73 1.72
CA ILE A 45 6.35 -4.76 1.69
C ILE A 45 5.89 -5.89 0.75
N THR A 46 4.81 -6.56 1.09
CA THR A 46 4.20 -7.61 0.29
C THR A 46 3.28 -7.00 -0.77
N GLN A 47 3.56 -7.29 -2.04
CA GLN A 47 2.69 -6.90 -3.14
C GLN A 47 1.78 -8.07 -3.55
N ARG A 48 0.46 -7.85 -3.52
CA ARG A 48 -0.58 -8.76 -4.04
C ARG A 48 -1.31 -8.16 -5.23
N SER A 49 -2.15 -8.96 -5.88
CA SER A 49 -3.01 -8.53 -6.99
C SER A 49 -4.47 -8.72 -6.62
N TYR A 50 -5.28 -7.67 -6.77
CA TYR A 50 -6.73 -7.71 -6.62
C TYR A 50 -7.37 -7.14 -7.89
N LEU A 51 -8.11 -7.97 -8.63
CA LEU A 51 -8.75 -7.60 -9.90
C LEU A 51 -7.78 -6.93 -10.90
N GLY A 52 -6.55 -7.44 -11.00
CA GLY A 52 -5.50 -6.90 -11.87
C GLY A 52 -4.82 -5.63 -11.36
N ARG A 53 -5.15 -5.16 -10.15
CA ARG A 53 -4.54 -3.99 -9.51
C ARG A 53 -3.60 -4.43 -8.39
N ALA A 54 -2.43 -3.78 -8.30
CA ALA A 54 -1.52 -3.98 -7.19
C ALA A 54 -2.16 -3.48 -5.88
N CYS A 55 -2.05 -4.30 -4.83
CA CYS A 55 -2.52 -4.01 -3.48
C CYS A 55 -1.51 -4.48 -2.44
N TYR A 56 -1.58 -3.90 -1.25
CA TYR A 56 -0.59 -4.07 -0.19
C TYR A 56 -1.30 -4.24 1.15
N PRO A 57 -0.85 -5.15 2.03
CA PRO A 57 -1.43 -5.34 3.36
C PRO A 57 -1.58 -4.03 4.12
N VAL A 58 -2.74 -3.82 4.74
CA VAL A 58 -2.99 -2.62 5.55
C VAL A 58 -1.98 -2.52 6.69
N GLY A 59 -1.68 -3.62 7.38
CA GLY A 59 -0.72 -3.66 8.49
C GLY A 59 0.66 -3.17 8.08
N GLU A 60 1.24 -3.77 7.03
CA GLU A 60 2.57 -3.39 6.54
C GLU A 60 2.62 -1.93 6.06
N VAL A 61 1.57 -1.43 5.41
CA VAL A 61 1.51 -0.01 4.99
C VAL A 61 1.52 0.92 6.21
N LEU A 62 0.81 0.56 7.30
CA LEU A 62 0.79 1.36 8.52
C LEU A 62 2.13 1.31 9.27
N ASP A 63 2.76 0.14 9.37
CA ASP A 63 4.10 -0.02 9.97
C ASP A 63 5.15 0.82 9.23
N LEU A 64 5.07 0.83 7.89
CA LEU A 64 5.92 1.67 7.05
C LEU A 64 5.57 3.16 7.19
N GLU A 65 4.30 3.54 7.28
CA GLU A 65 3.91 4.93 7.50
C GLU A 65 4.51 5.48 8.81
N VAL A 66 4.49 4.69 9.88
CA VAL A 66 5.10 5.04 11.17
C VAL A 66 6.62 5.15 11.04
N SER A 67 7.26 4.22 10.32
CA SER A 67 8.71 4.20 10.12
C SER A 67 9.19 5.42 9.32
N GLU A 68 8.53 5.72 8.19
CA GLU A 68 8.90 6.84 7.33
C GLU A 68 8.64 8.20 8.00
N LYS A 69 7.61 8.30 8.86
CA LYS A 69 7.38 9.50 9.69
C LYS A 69 8.51 9.72 10.71
N LYS A 70 9.04 8.65 11.32
CA LYS A 70 10.19 8.75 12.23
C LYS A 70 11.44 9.22 11.49
N GLU A 71 11.70 8.71 10.29
CA GLU A 71 12.83 9.12 9.47
C GLU A 71 12.74 10.59 9.04
N GLN A 72 11.53 11.07 8.70
CA GLN A 72 11.31 12.48 8.35
C GLN A 72 11.44 13.43 9.56
N ALA A 73 11.05 13.00 10.76
CA ALA A 73 11.12 13.81 11.97
C ALA A 73 12.55 13.97 12.53
N HIS A 74 13.48 13.08 12.19
CA HIS A 74 14.87 13.10 12.68
C HIS A 74 15.86 13.80 11.73
N GLY A 75 15.40 14.26 10.56
CA GLY A 75 16.23 14.89 9.54
C GLY A 75 16.16 16.42 9.48
N HIS A 76 15.72 17.09 10.55
CA HIS A 76 15.54 18.55 10.59
C HIS A 76 16.33 19.20 11.74
#